data_AF-A0A9W6G542-F1
#
_entry.id   AF-A0A9W6G542-F1
#
_cell.length_a   1.000
_cell.length_b   1.000
_cell.length_c   1.000
_cell.angle_alpha   90.00
_cell.angle_beta   90.00
_cell.angle_gamma   90.00
#
_symmetry.space_group_name_H-M   'P 1'
#
loop_
_entity.id
_entity.type
_entity.pdbx_description
1 polymer ?
#
loop_
_entity_poly.entity_id
_entity_poly.type
_entity_poly.pdbx_seq_one_letter_code
_entity_poly.pdbx_strand_id
1 'polypeptide(L)'
;MTFDEPGAVNASAAPLGHEIGAASPLRRKAAALRFLTEIAAWAAIGMAFAQISIPLAIAVVLASIALPTVYATPGDKPQAMVPVPGWVTVAILAATMAGGVAAAWIAWPWWGAAALSALTIASLIAELPRWRWLFGVRR
;
A
#
# COMPACT_ATOMS: atom_id res chain seq x y z
N MET A 1 14.70 50.87 -30.93
CA MET A 1 15.91 50.27 -30.33
C MET A 1 15.49 49.76 -28.97
N THR A 2 15.52 48.43 -28.82
CA THR A 2 15.27 47.63 -27.60
C THR A 2 16.01 48.21 -26.38
N PHE A 3 15.57 48.06 -25.13
CA PHE A 3 15.41 46.79 -24.41
C PHE A 3 14.43 46.89 -23.23
N ASP A 4 13.65 45.82 -23.09
CA ASP A 4 12.79 45.45 -21.96
C ASP A 4 13.59 44.81 -20.82
N GLU A 5 13.04 44.98 -19.60
CA GLU A 5 13.07 44.14 -18.39
C GLU A 5 14.41 43.85 -17.65
N PRO A 6 14.47 44.16 -16.33
CA PRO A 6 15.53 43.68 -15.45
C PRO A 6 15.37 42.17 -15.23
N GLY A 7 16.41 41.42 -15.59
CA GLY A 7 16.51 39.98 -15.33
C GLY A 7 16.40 39.65 -13.85
N ALA A 8 15.17 39.40 -13.39
CA ALA A 8 14.91 38.61 -12.22
C ALA A 8 15.49 37.22 -12.47
N VAL A 9 16.65 36.98 -11.88
CA VAL A 9 17.19 35.65 -11.63
C VAL A 9 16.12 34.92 -10.82
N ASN A 10 15.27 34.14 -11.49
CA ASN A 10 14.36 33.20 -10.83
C ASN A 10 15.21 32.13 -10.18
N ALA A 11 15.67 32.45 -8.97
CA ALA A 11 16.24 31.54 -8.03
C ALA A 11 15.28 30.37 -7.82
N SER A 12 15.80 29.17 -8.05
CA SER A 12 15.40 27.95 -7.34
C SER A 12 13.89 27.75 -7.16
N ALA A 13 13.23 27.17 -8.16
CA ALA A 13 12.18 26.21 -7.85
C ALA A 13 12.87 24.96 -7.26
N ALA A 14 13.29 25.07 -6.00
CA ALA A 14 13.59 23.89 -5.19
C ALA A 14 12.33 23.02 -5.25
N PRO A 15 12.42 21.73 -5.61
CA PRO A 15 11.24 20.88 -5.69
C PRO A 15 10.52 20.95 -4.35
N LEU A 16 9.31 21.52 -4.37
CA LEU A 16 8.44 21.68 -3.21
C LEU A 16 8.42 20.34 -2.47
N GLY A 17 8.68 20.32 -1.15
CA GLY A 17 9.05 19.11 -0.38
C GLY A 17 8.16 17.87 -0.55
N HIS A 18 6.99 18.01 -1.18
CA HIS A 18 6.19 16.91 -1.73
C HIS A 18 6.96 16.01 -2.72
N GLU A 19 7.75 16.57 -3.65
CA GLU A 19 8.49 15.80 -4.65
C GLU A 19 9.68 15.03 -4.03
N ILE A 20 10.37 15.63 -3.05
CA ILE A 20 11.46 14.98 -2.32
C ILE A 20 10.92 13.81 -1.46
N GLY A 21 9.76 13.99 -0.83
CA GLY A 21 9.08 12.95 -0.06
C GLY A 21 8.60 11.77 -0.93
N ALA A 22 8.04 12.06 -2.10
CA ALA A 22 7.60 11.06 -3.07
C ALA A 22 8.77 10.25 -3.66
N ALA A 23 9.93 10.89 -3.89
CA ALA A 23 11.13 10.26 -4.46
C ALA A 23 11.99 9.48 -3.44
N SER A 24 11.69 9.56 -2.14
CA SER A 24 12.53 8.97 -1.09
C SER A 24 12.76 7.46 -1.30
N PRO A 25 14.02 6.97 -1.29
CA PRO A 25 14.33 5.55 -1.49
C PRO A 25 13.66 4.61 -0.48
N LEU A 26 13.47 5.07 0.75
CA LEU A 26 12.82 4.32 1.82
C LEU A 26 11.32 4.11 1.54
N ARG A 27 10.62 5.14 1.04
CA ARG A 27 9.20 5.03 0.67
C ARG A 27 8.99 4.10 -0.52
N ARG A 28 9.89 4.11 -1.50
CA ARG A 28 9.88 3.14 -2.61
C ARG A 28 10.09 1.71 -2.14
N LYS A 29 11.05 1.47 -1.25
CA LYS A 29 11.29 0.15 -0.66
C LYS A 29 10.07 -0.35 0.13
N ALA A 30 9.47 0.52 0.97
CA ALA A 30 8.26 0.20 1.72
C ALA A 30 7.09 -0.15 0.80
N ALA A 31 6.87 0.64 -0.27
CA ALA A 31 5.82 0.38 -1.25
C ALA A 31 6.04 -0.94 -2.00
N ALA A 32 7.28 -1.26 -2.38
CA ALA A 32 7.61 -2.52 -3.05
C ALA A 32 7.39 -3.73 -2.12
N LEU A 33 7.81 -3.64 -0.86
CA LEU A 33 7.56 -4.69 0.15
C LEU A 33 6.07 -4.93 0.35
N ARG A 34 5.29 -3.86 0.49
CA ARG A 34 3.83 -3.95 0.62
C ARG A 34 3.22 -4.62 -0.61
N PHE A 35 3.59 -4.17 -1.80
CA PHE A 35 3.06 -4.72 -3.04
C PHE A 35 3.36 -6.22 -3.19
N LEU A 36 4.60 -6.64 -2.94
CA LEU A 36 4.97 -8.05 -2.97
C LEU A 36 4.18 -8.87 -1.94
N THR A 37 3.98 -8.31 -0.74
CA THR A 37 3.20 -8.96 0.32
C THR A 37 1.73 -9.09 -0.07
N GLU A 38 1.12 -8.05 -0.66
CA GLU A 38 -0.27 -8.07 -1.14
C GLU A 38 -0.48 -9.13 -2.21
N ILE A 39 0.41 -9.20 -3.21
CA ILE A 39 0.33 -10.20 -4.28
C ILE A 39 0.43 -11.63 -3.70
N ALA A 40 1.38 -11.85 -2.79
CA ALA A 40 1.55 -13.15 -2.15
C ALA A 40 0.36 -13.52 -1.25
N ALA A 41 -0.20 -12.54 -0.54
CA ALA A 41 -1.41 -12.73 0.27
C ALA A 41 -2.62 -13.11 -0.59
N TRP A 42 -2.85 -12.42 -1.72
CA TRP A 42 -3.94 -12.78 -2.64
C TRP A 42 -3.75 -14.17 -3.24
N ALA A 43 -2.53 -14.55 -3.59
CA ALA A 43 -2.23 -15.89 -4.08
C ALA A 43 -2.53 -16.96 -3.01
N ALA A 44 -2.12 -16.73 -1.76
CA ALA A 44 -2.38 -17.64 -0.64
C ALA A 44 -3.89 -17.79 -0.37
N ILE A 45 -4.63 -16.67 -0.31
CA ILE A 45 -6.09 -16.65 -0.15
C ILE A 45 -6.76 -17.43 -1.29
N GLY A 46 -6.41 -17.13 -2.54
CA GLY A 46 -6.96 -17.81 -3.70
C GLY A 46 -6.73 -19.32 -3.65
N MET A 47 -5.52 -19.77 -3.31
CA MET A 47 -5.20 -21.20 -3.18
C MET A 47 -5.97 -21.87 -2.05
N ALA A 48 -6.09 -21.23 -0.88
CA ALA A 48 -6.86 -21.78 0.24
C ALA A 48 -8.34 -21.93 -0.11
N PHE A 49 -8.96 -20.92 -0.71
CA PHE A 49 -10.36 -20.99 -1.10
C PHE A 49 -10.61 -21.91 -2.31
N ALA A 50 -9.63 -22.11 -3.19
CA ALA A 50 -9.74 -23.03 -4.31
C ALA A 50 -9.86 -24.49 -3.86
N GLN A 51 -9.38 -24.83 -2.65
CA GLN A 51 -9.61 -26.14 -2.02
C GLN A 51 -11.08 -26.38 -1.66
N ILE A 52 -11.87 -25.32 -1.52
CA ILE A 52 -13.31 -25.38 -1.20
C ILE A 52 -14.14 -25.22 -2.49
N SER A 53 -13.90 -24.15 -3.26
CA SER A 53 -14.66 -23.83 -4.46
C SER A 53 -13.94 -22.78 -5.33
N ILE A 54 -13.75 -23.08 -6.62
CA ILE A 54 -13.08 -22.18 -7.57
C ILE A 54 -13.83 -20.84 -7.74
N PRO A 55 -15.17 -20.80 -7.95
CA PRO A 55 -15.91 -19.54 -7.99
C PRO A 55 -15.74 -18.69 -6.72
N LEU A 56 -15.73 -19.33 -5.56
CA LEU A 56 -15.52 -18.64 -4.28
C LEU A 56 -14.11 -18.04 -4.20
N ALA A 57 -13.09 -18.79 -4.61
CA ALA A 57 -11.72 -18.31 -4.66
C ALA A 57 -11.57 -17.05 -5.53
N ILE A 58 -12.17 -17.07 -6.73
CA ILE A 58 -12.19 -15.91 -7.64
C ILE A 58 -12.89 -14.73 -6.95
N ALA A 59 -14.07 -14.94 -6.38
CA ALA A 59 -14.84 -13.88 -5.72
C ALA A 59 -14.06 -13.23 -4.57
N VAL A 60 -13.40 -14.03 -3.73
CA VAL A 60 -12.62 -13.52 -2.59
C VAL A 60 -11.37 -12.75 -3.06
N VAL A 61 -10.67 -13.23 -4.08
CA VAL A 61 -9.52 -12.52 -4.66
C VAL A 61 -9.96 -11.18 -5.26
N LEU A 62 -11.04 -11.18 -6.04
CA LEU A 62 -11.59 -9.94 -6.59
C LEU A 62 -12.03 -8.96 -5.50
N ALA A 63 -12.67 -9.43 -4.44
CA ALA A 63 -13.04 -8.59 -3.29
C ALA A 63 -11.80 -8.00 -2.61
N SER A 64 -10.75 -8.81 -2.44
CA SER A 64 -9.48 -8.40 -1.82
C SER A 64 -8.72 -7.33 -2.64
N ILE A 65 -8.92 -7.32 -3.96
CA ILE A 65 -8.39 -6.28 -4.85
C ILE A 65 -9.31 -5.05 -4.87
N ALA A 66 -10.63 -5.26 -4.98
CA ALA A 66 -11.60 -4.19 -5.13
C ALA A 66 -11.66 -3.29 -3.89
N LEU A 67 -11.62 -3.86 -2.69
CA LEU A 67 -11.62 -3.12 -1.42
C LEU A 67 -10.56 -1.99 -1.38
N PRO A 68 -9.25 -2.27 -1.48
CA PRO A 68 -8.23 -1.21 -1.47
C PRO A 68 -8.23 -0.33 -2.72
N THR A 69 -8.91 -0.75 -3.80
CA THR A 69 -9.02 0.05 -5.04
C THR A 69 -10.11 1.11 -4.94
N VAL A 70 -11.26 0.77 -4.35
CA VAL A 70 -12.41 1.67 -4.18
C VAL A 70 -12.21 2.64 -3.00
N TYR A 71 -11.63 2.14 -1.91
CA TYR A 71 -11.40 2.91 -0.69
C TYR A 71 -10.00 3.54 -0.70
N ALA A 72 -9.92 4.87 -0.77
CA ALA A 72 -8.66 5.59 -0.76
C ALA A 72 -8.69 6.76 0.23
N THR A 73 -7.52 7.08 0.80
CA THR A 73 -7.37 8.26 1.65
C THR A 73 -7.38 9.52 0.77
N PRO A 74 -8.15 10.57 1.11
CA PRO A 74 -8.11 11.85 0.40
C PRO A 74 -6.68 12.39 0.32
N GLY A 75 -6.20 12.71 -0.89
CA GLY A 75 -4.83 13.20 -1.14
C GLY A 75 -3.80 12.12 -1.54
N ASP A 76 -4.14 10.82 -1.50
CA ASP A 76 -3.25 9.74 -1.98
C ASP A 76 -3.40 9.49 -3.51
N LYS A 77 -4.55 9.84 -4.10
CA LYS A 77 -4.86 9.73 -5.54
C LYS A 77 -5.65 10.97 -6.02
N PRO A 78 -5.55 11.35 -7.32
CA PRO A 78 -6.26 12.51 -7.88
C PRO A 78 -7.79 12.45 -7.72
N GLN A 79 -8.36 11.24 -7.70
CA GLN A 79 -9.77 10.98 -7.43
C GLN A 79 -9.91 9.72 -6.57
N ALA A 80 -10.36 9.88 -5.33
CA ALA A 80 -10.78 8.75 -4.49
C ALA A 80 -12.25 8.44 -4.78
N MET A 81 -12.59 7.18 -5.08
CA MET A 81 -13.98 6.80 -5.38
C MET A 81 -14.85 6.86 -4.13
N VAL A 82 -14.34 6.33 -3.00
CA VAL A 82 -14.92 6.54 -1.67
C VAL A 82 -13.83 7.05 -0.74
N PRO A 83 -13.91 8.31 -0.28
CA PRO A 83 -12.93 8.86 0.66
C PRO A 83 -13.13 8.23 2.04
N VAL A 84 -12.07 7.65 2.58
CA VAL A 84 -12.07 7.07 3.93
C VAL A 84 -10.93 7.65 4.78
N PRO A 85 -11.11 7.74 6.11
CA PRO A 85 -10.03 8.07 7.02
C PRO A 85 -8.85 7.10 6.86
N GLY A 86 -7.61 7.60 6.95
CA GLY A 86 -6.42 6.78 6.74
C GLY A 86 -6.31 5.55 7.64
N TRP A 87 -6.93 5.57 8.83
CA TRP A 87 -6.98 4.38 9.71
C TRP A 87 -7.78 3.22 9.10
N VAL A 88 -8.79 3.50 8.27
CA VAL A 88 -9.57 2.46 7.56
C VAL A 88 -8.69 1.78 6.52
N THR A 89 -7.90 2.54 5.77
CA THR A 89 -6.93 1.97 4.81
C THR A 89 -5.91 1.07 5.51
N VAL A 90 -5.42 1.48 6.68
CA VAL A 90 -4.53 0.66 7.51
C VAL A 90 -5.22 -0.63 7.96
N ALA A 91 -6.48 -0.55 8.40
CA ALA A 91 -7.25 -1.72 8.82
C ALA A 91 -7.50 -2.71 7.68
N ILE A 92 -7.87 -2.22 6.49
CA ILE A 92 -8.06 -3.06 5.29
C ILE A 92 -6.75 -3.77 4.92
N LEU A 93 -5.64 -3.05 4.93
CA LEU A 93 -4.32 -3.63 4.65
C LEU A 93 -3.95 -4.71 5.67
N ALA A 94 -4.08 -4.41 6.96
CA ALA A 94 -3.79 -5.34 8.04
C ALA A 94 -4.66 -6.60 7.96
N ALA A 95 -5.97 -6.44 7.67
CA ALA A 95 -6.88 -7.56 7.50
C ALA A 95 -6.49 -8.44 6.29
N THR A 96 -6.10 -7.81 5.17
CA THR A 96 -5.66 -8.54 3.97
C THR A 96 -4.39 -9.34 4.24
N MET A 97 -3.41 -8.74 4.93
CA MET A 97 -2.17 -9.40 5.30
C MET A 97 -2.40 -10.54 6.29
N ALA A 98 -3.21 -10.33 7.33
CA ALA A 98 -3.55 -11.36 8.31
C ALA A 98 -4.28 -12.55 7.64
N GLY A 99 -5.26 -12.26 6.76
CA GLY A 99 -5.95 -13.27 5.98
C GLY A 99 -5.01 -14.04 5.06
N GLY A 100 -4.07 -13.35 4.40
CA GLY A 100 -3.03 -13.96 3.56
C GLY A 100 -2.11 -14.91 4.32
N VAL A 101 -1.64 -14.50 5.50
CA VAL A 101 -0.79 -15.35 6.35
C VAL A 101 -1.56 -16.58 6.81
N ALA A 102 -2.80 -16.42 7.30
CA ALA A 102 -3.64 -17.54 7.72
C ALA A 102 -3.89 -18.52 6.56
N ALA A 103 -4.22 -18.00 5.38
CA ALA A 103 -4.43 -18.80 4.18
C ALA A 103 -3.16 -19.53 3.73
N ALA A 104 -1.98 -18.90 3.84
CA ALA A 104 -0.72 -19.54 3.48
C ALA A 104 -0.39 -20.72 4.40
N TRP A 105 -0.66 -20.61 5.71
CA TRP A 105 -0.48 -21.74 6.64
C TRP A 105 -1.43 -22.91 6.36
N ILE A 106 -2.56 -22.66 5.68
CA ILE A 106 -3.51 -23.70 5.25
C ILE A 106 -3.10 -24.31 3.91
N ALA A 107 -2.71 -23.48 2.95
CA ALA A 107 -2.61 -23.86 1.54
C ALA A 107 -1.17 -24.12 1.06
N TRP A 108 -0.16 -23.58 1.74
CA TRP A 108 1.25 -23.66 1.31
C TRP A 108 2.05 -24.58 2.24
N PRO A 109 3.20 -25.12 1.77
CA PRO A 109 4.16 -25.74 2.66
C PRO A 109 4.71 -24.74 3.68
N TRP A 110 5.16 -25.26 4.83
CA TRP A 110 5.57 -24.45 5.99
C TRP A 110 6.61 -23.37 5.66
N TRP A 111 7.56 -23.65 4.75
CA TRP A 111 8.59 -22.67 4.35
C TRP A 111 7.99 -21.48 3.60
N GLY A 112 6.95 -21.70 2.79
CA GLY A 112 6.26 -20.64 2.05
C GLY A 112 5.43 -19.76 2.98
N ALA A 113 4.72 -20.39 3.93
CA ALA A 113 3.96 -19.67 4.94
C ALA A 113 4.88 -18.84 5.87
N ALA A 114 6.04 -19.39 6.24
CA ALA A 114 7.06 -18.67 7.00
C ALA A 114 7.61 -17.47 6.21
N ALA A 115 7.91 -17.63 4.92
CA ALA A 115 8.37 -16.54 4.06
C ALA A 115 7.34 -15.41 3.94
N LEU A 116 6.06 -15.73 3.74
CA LEU A 116 5.00 -14.72 3.70
C LEU A 116 4.81 -14.02 5.06
N SER A 117 4.93 -14.76 6.16
CA SER A 117 4.88 -14.18 7.50
C SER A 117 6.01 -13.17 7.71
N ALA A 118 7.24 -13.51 7.29
CA ALA A 118 8.39 -12.63 7.35
C ALA A 118 8.22 -11.37 6.47
N LEU A 119 7.74 -11.53 5.24
CA LEU A 119 7.43 -10.40 4.34
C LEU A 119 6.38 -9.48 4.94
N THR A 120 5.34 -10.05 5.55
CA THR A 120 4.29 -9.30 6.25
C THR A 120 4.88 -8.45 7.37
N ILE A 121 5.69 -9.05 8.25
CA ILE A 121 6.35 -8.31 9.33
C ILE A 121 7.24 -7.20 8.78
N ALA A 122 8.06 -7.47 7.76
CA ALA A 122 8.93 -6.48 7.14
C ALA A 122 8.13 -5.33 6.51
N SER A 123 7.02 -5.64 5.84
CA SER A 123 6.12 -4.63 5.26
C SER A 123 5.48 -3.75 6.34
N LEU A 124 5.01 -4.34 7.44
CA LEU A 124 4.40 -3.60 8.55
C LEU A 124 5.43 -2.66 9.18
N ILE A 125 6.65 -3.13 9.46
CA ILE A 125 7.74 -2.31 10.01
C ILE A 125 8.07 -1.15 9.06
N ALA A 126 8.11 -1.39 7.75
CA ALA A 126 8.37 -0.35 6.77
C ALA A 126 7.25 0.70 6.67
N GLU A 127 6.01 0.32 6.99
CA GLU A 127 4.83 1.20 6.98
C GLU A 127 4.64 2.00 8.30
N LEU A 128 5.23 1.57 9.41
CA LEU A 128 5.09 2.23 10.73
C LEU A 128 5.31 3.76 10.71
N PRO A 129 6.34 4.31 10.04
CA PRO A 129 6.55 5.77 9.97
C PRO A 129 5.39 6.52 9.32
N ARG A 130 4.79 5.93 8.27
CA ARG A 130 3.62 6.48 7.57
C ARG A 130 2.40 6.45 8.47
N TRP A 131 2.19 5.36 9.19
CA TRP A 131 1.07 5.23 10.11
C TRP A 131 1.15 6.26 11.24
N ARG A 132 2.34 6.45 11.82
CA ARG A 132 2.58 7.48 12.85
C ARG A 132 2.25 8.89 12.37
N TRP A 133 2.56 9.21 11.11
CA TRP A 133 2.18 10.49 10.51
C TRP A 133 0.65 10.62 10.36
N LEU A 134 -0.03 9.58 9.86
CA LEU A 134 -1.49 9.55 9.71
C LEU A 134 -2.22 9.69 11.05
N PHE A 135 -1.67 9.12 12.12
CA PHE A 135 -2.21 9.26 13.48
C PHE A 135 -1.79 10.57 14.17
N GLY A 136 -0.72 11.24 13.73
CA GLY A 136 -0.19 12.47 14.31
C GLY A 136 -0.76 13.77 13.75
N VAL A 137 -1.26 13.78 12.50
CA VAL A 137 -1.81 14.99 11.82
C VAL A 137 -3.29 15.23 12.18
N ARG A 138 -3.68 14.95 13.42
CA ARG A 138 -5.02 15.29 13.94
C ARG A 138 -4.92 15.88 15.35
N ARG A 139 -4.63 17.17 15.41
CA ARG A 139 -5.30 18.10 16.33
C ARG A 139 -5.80 19.27 15.51
#